data_AF-A0A959R2A2-F1
#
_entry.id   AF-A0A959R2A2-F1
#
_cell.length_a   1.000
_cell.length_b   1.000
_cell.length_c   1.000
_cell.angle_alpha   90.00
_cell.angle_beta   90.00
_cell.angle_gamma   90.00
#
_symmetry.space_group_name_H-M   'P 1'
#
loop_
_entity.id
_entity.type
_entity.pdbx_description
1 polymer ?
#
loop_
_entity_poly.entity_id
_entity_poly.type
_entity_poly.pdbx_seq_one_letter_code
_entity_poly.pdbx_strand_id
1 'polypeptide(L)' 'MKNLGPVSLGWLREIGVVEIEALRRIGAVPVFLEVKKRHPKASLNLLWALEGAVQDIHWMEVTSERKQELKELL' A
#
# COMPACT_ATOMS: atom_id res chain seq x y z
N MET A 1 -1.70 -7.96 -7.90
CA MET A 1 -2.46 -7.40 -6.76
C MET A 1 -3.38 -6.31 -7.28
N LYS A 2 -4.61 -6.22 -6.75
CA LYS A 2 -5.59 -5.18 -7.11
C LYS A 2 -5.03 -3.78 -6.81
N ASN A 3 -5.45 -2.76 -7.57
CA ASN A 3 -5.07 -1.33 -7.42
C ASN A 3 -3.59 -0.96 -7.67
N LEU A 4 -2.71 -1.91 -7.95
CA LEU A 4 -1.27 -1.67 -8.04
C LEU A 4 -0.79 -1.79 -9.49
N GLY A 5 -0.34 -0.66 -10.06
CA GLY A 5 0.27 -0.62 -11.38
C GLY A 5 1.72 -1.12 -11.41
N PRO A 6 2.33 -1.23 -12.61
CA PRO A 6 3.66 -1.83 -12.78
C PRO A 6 4.77 -1.22 -11.92
N VAL A 7 4.76 0.11 -11.75
CA VAL A 7 5.75 0.82 -10.92
C VAL A 7 5.63 0.42 -9.45
N SER A 8 4.43 0.49 -8.89
CA SER A 8 4.18 0.10 -7.49
C SER A 8 4.50 -1.37 -7.25
N LEU A 9 4.17 -2.25 -8.21
CA LEU A 9 4.54 -3.68 -8.13
C LEU A 9 6.06 -3.89 -8.20
N GLY A 10 6.78 -3.07 -8.97
CA GLY A 10 8.25 -3.06 -8.97
C GLY A 10 8.80 -2.73 -7.58
N TRP A 11 8.33 -1.62 -6.99
CA TRP A 11 8.75 -1.22 -5.64
C TRP A 11 8.45 -2.27 -4.58
N LEU A 12 7.28 -2.93 -4.65
CA LEU A 12 6.92 -3.99 -3.72
C LEU A 12 7.84 -5.20 -3.85
N ARG A 13 8.22 -5.59 -5.07
CA ARG A 13 9.20 -6.67 -5.31
C ARG A 13 10.57 -6.35 -4.72
N GLU A 14 11.03 -5.11 -4.86
CA GLU A 14 12.32 -4.66 -4.31
C GLU A 14 12.40 -4.80 -2.77
N ILE A 15 11.26 -4.73 -2.08
CA ILE A 15 11.17 -4.91 -0.63
C ILE A 15 10.66 -6.31 -0.22
N GLY A 16 10.59 -7.25 -1.18
CA GLY A 16 10.21 -8.65 -0.92
C GLY A 16 8.71 -8.91 -0.76
N VAL A 17 7.85 -7.94 -1.07
CA VAL A 17 6.38 -8.09 -1.02
C VAL A 17 5.85 -8.46 -2.41
N VAL A 18 5.88 -9.76 -2.71
CA VAL A 18 5.53 -10.26 -4.05
C VAL A 18 4.12 -10.85 -4.15
N GLU A 19 3.54 -11.22 -3.01
CA GLU A 19 2.24 -11.90 -2.89
C GLU A 19 1.28 -11.13 -1.98
N ILE A 20 -0.02 -11.28 -2.24
CA ILE A 20 -1.05 -10.53 -1.51
C ILE A 20 -1.12 -10.97 -0.05
N GLU A 21 -0.81 -12.22 0.23
CA GLU A 21 -0.72 -12.82 1.57
C GLU A 21 0.38 -12.16 2.39
N ALA A 22 1.53 -11.86 1.77
CA ALA A 22 2.62 -11.13 2.43
C ALA A 22 2.18 -9.70 2.77
N LEU A 23 1.52 -9.01 1.83
CA LEU A 23 0.98 -7.68 2.07
C LEU A 23 -0.06 -7.68 3.19
N ARG A 24 -0.98 -8.66 3.22
CA ARG A 24 -1.99 -8.80 4.29
C ARG A 24 -1.37 -9.07 5.65
N ARG A 25 -0.30 -9.88 5.71
CA ARG A 25 0.42 -10.19 6.95
C ARG A 25 1.18 -9.00 7.50
N ILE A 26 1.79 -8.18 6.64
CA ILE A 26 2.60 -7.02 7.05
C ILE A 26 1.72 -5.79 7.29
N GLY A 27 0.68 -5.59 6.49
CA GLY A 27 -0.19 -4.42 6.51
C GLY A 27 0.24 -3.29 5.57
N ALA A 28 -0.69 -2.41 5.22
CA ALA A 28 -0.47 -1.33 4.24
C ALA A 28 0.56 -0.29 4.72
N VAL A 29 0.50 0.13 5.99
CA VAL A 29 1.38 1.18 6.54
C VAL A 29 2.85 0.77 6.57
N PRO A 30 3.25 -0.38 7.16
CA PRO A 30 4.67 -0.75 7.20
C PRO A 30 5.25 -0.97 5.80
N VAL A 31 4.47 -1.56 4.89
CA VAL A 31 4.86 -1.71 3.48
C VAL A 31 5.04 -0.34 2.81
N PHE A 32 4.11 0.60 3.02
CA PHE A 32 4.21 1.94 2.47
C PHE A 32 5.47 2.67 2.99
N LEU A 33 5.75 2.62 4.29
CA LEU A 33 6.92 3.25 4.88
C LEU A 33 8.21 2.68 4.31
N GLU A 34 8.29 1.36 4.12
CA GLU A 34 9.47 0.70 3.56
C GLU A 34 9.69 1.05 2.08
N VAL A 35 8.61 1.20 1.30
CA VAL A 35 8.68 1.75 -0.06
C VAL A 35 9.11 3.21 -0.02
N LYS A 36 8.52 4.05 0.84
CA LYS A 36 8.80 5.49 0.93
C LYS A 36 10.25 5.79 1.28
N LYS A 37 10.89 4.95 2.11
CA LYS A 37 12.33 5.05 2.44
C LYS A 37 13.22 4.90 1.20
N ARG A 38 12.91 3.97 0.30
CA ARG A 38 13.67 3.74 -0.97
C ARG A 38 13.25 4.67 -2.09
N HIS A 39 11.96 5.00 -2.12
CA HIS A 39 11.32 5.79 -3.16
C HIS A 39 10.61 6.99 -2.54
N PRO A 40 11.33 8.10 -2.26
CA PRO A 40 10.75 9.30 -1.64
C PRO A 40 9.57 9.92 -2.42
N LYS A 41 9.42 9.59 -3.71
CA LYS A 41 8.31 10.02 -4.57
C LYS A 41 7.01 9.22 -4.35
N ALA A 42 7.03 8.12 -3.59
CA ALA A 42 5.82 7.37 -3.27
C ALA A 42 4.80 8.27 -2.56
N SER A 43 3.58 8.34 -3.11
CA SER A 43 2.52 9.23 -2.64
C SER A 43 1.49 8.48 -1.79
N LEU A 44 0.61 9.21 -1.12
CA LEU A 44 -0.50 8.62 -0.35
C LEU A 44 -1.45 7.76 -1.20
N ASN A 45 -1.51 7.98 -2.52
CA ASN A 45 -2.26 7.10 -3.40
C ASN A 45 -1.73 5.65 -3.34
N LEU A 46 -0.42 5.46 -3.15
CA LEU A 46 0.13 4.12 -2.93
C LEU A 46 -0.40 3.52 -1.63
N LEU A 47 -0.44 4.29 -0.54
CA LEU A 47 -0.99 3.82 0.73
C LEU A 47 -2.45 3.36 0.60
N TRP A 48 -3.27 4.13 -0.12
CA TRP A 48 -4.68 3.75 -0.37
C TRP A 48 -4.80 2.54 -1.30
N ALA A 49 -3.94 2.42 -2.31
CA ALA A 49 -3.90 1.25 -3.18
C ALA A 49 -3.51 -0.02 -2.41
N LEU A 50 -2.54 0.07 -1.50
CA LEU A 50 -2.14 -1.01 -0.62
C LEU A 50 -3.28 -1.42 0.32
N GLU A 51 -3.96 -0.46 0.95
CA GLU A 51 -5.11 -0.76 1.81
C GLU A 51 -6.25 -1.41 1.02
N GLY A 52 -6.59 -0.88 -0.15
CA GLY A 52 -7.59 -1.49 -1.02
C GLY A 52 -7.21 -2.91 -1.42
N ALA A 53 -5.93 -3.18 -1.67
CA ALA A 53 -5.45 -4.54 -1.94
C ALA A 53 -5.60 -5.45 -0.71
N VAL A 54 -5.24 -4.97 0.49
CA VAL A 54 -5.41 -5.69 1.77
C VAL A 54 -6.89 -6.03 2.03
N GLN A 55 -7.82 -5.13 1.69
CA GLN A 55 -9.26 -5.35 1.87
C GLN A 55 -9.95 -6.04 0.69
N ASP A 56 -9.24 -6.30 -0.41
CA ASP A 56 -9.78 -6.77 -1.69
C ASP A 56 -10.86 -5.87 -2.34
N ILE A 57 -10.80 -4.56 -2.09
CA ILE A 57 -11.72 -3.55 -2.65
C ILE A 57 -10.99 -2.62 -3.62
N HIS A 58 -11.71 -1.88 -4.47
CA HIS A 58 -11.06 -0.83 -5.24
C HIS A 58 -10.59 0.28 -4.28
N TRP A 59 -9.42 0.88 -4.50
CA TRP A 59 -8.85 1.87 -3.57
C TRP A 59 -9.74 3.11 -3.33
N MET A 60 -10.64 3.41 -4.27
CA MET A 60 -11.65 4.46 -4.12
C MET A 60 -12.72 4.13 -3.08
N GLU A 61 -12.96 2.84 -2.82
CA GLU A 61 -13.93 2.35 -1.83
C GLU A 61 -13.37 2.39 -0.40
N VAL A 62 -12.05 2.59 -0.22
CA VAL A 62 -11.46 2.82 1.11
C VAL A 62 -12.04 4.12 1.66
N THR A 63 -12.74 4.03 2.79
CA THR A 63 -13.47 5.14 3.40
C THR A 63 -12.55 6.29 3.80
N SER A 64 -13.11 7.49 3.89
CA SER A 64 -12.36 8.68 4.28
C SER A 64 -11.81 8.55 5.70
N GLU A 65 -12.58 7.95 6.60
CA GLU A 65 -12.22 7.66 7.98
C GLU A 65 -11.01 6.72 8.01
N ARG A 66 -11.05 5.63 7.24
CA ARG A 66 -9.92 4.68 7.17
C ARG A 66 -8.68 5.34 6.57
N LYS A 67 -8.83 6.18 5.55
CA LYS A 67 -7.71 6.95 4.97
C LYS A 67 -7.09 7.89 5.99
N GLN A 68 -7.89 8.47 6.88
CA GLN A 68 -7.42 9.34 7.95
C GLN A 68 -6.66 8.54 9.02
N GLU A 69 -7.21 7.41 9.49
CA GLU A 69 -6.51 6.51 10.41
C GLU A 69 -5.13 6.09 9.87
N LEU A 70 -5.07 5.69 8.60
CA LEU A 70 -3.82 5.27 7.97
C LEU A 70 -2.78 6.40 7.92
N LYS A 71 -3.21 7.65 7.78
CA LYS A 71 -2.32 8.83 7.78
C LYS A 71 -1.77 9.13 9.17
N GLU A 72 -2.57 8.92 10.21
CA GLU A 72 -2.15 9.13 11.61
C GLU A 72 -1.12 8.09 12.07
N LEU A 73 -1.03 6.97 11.35
CA LEU A 73 -0.04 5.90 11.56
C LEU A 73 1.28 6.11 10.79
N LEU A 74 1.41 7.16 9.97
CA LEU A 74 2.64 7.48 9.23
C LEU A 74 3.64 8.23 10.11
#